data_AF-A0A5Y8XD28-F1
#
_entry.id   AF-A0A5Y8XD28-F1
#
_cell.length_a   1.000
_cell.length_b   1.000
_cell.length_c   1.000
_cell.angle_alpha   90.00
_cell.angle_beta   90.00
_cell.angle_gamma   90.00
#
_symmetry.space_group_name_H-M   'P 1'
#
loop_
_entity.id
_entity.type
_entity.pdbx_description
1 polymer ?
#
loop_
_entity_poly.entity_id
_entity_poly.type
_entity_poly.pdbx_seq_one_letter_code
_entity_poly.pdbx_strand_id
1 'polypeptide(L)'
;MREIKIFLVVVVFTALVYWGVEPYAHSVMKPHVAPANFDFAVEDTTFAKGIVEAKELALKDAQASGDAKRIESANKELEKAKEELSKVETLWADVAKIDFAKGDAKKGKEFFENNCFACHGVKEDGITANITDSSMGVIPPDLSAAGAIFDEKFLAALIMHPALALKVDHKFGDAFIMTAYNKDTSGESEEATNANIANVIAYLKDVSVKFEANEDATIKKDVEAKYAKMENSAQKVALMEKDIKFAKDKATFIEACGRCHDMKYDSFFTPSNQNDLKTYLGSVPPDLSMMIRSRGEQYLHDFINNTQKLLPGTAMPRVGLTEAAQAKVVSYIDQVGDSKKEERKTTGIYVMIFFVILSIFAIGWKRSVWSKLH
;
A
#
# COMPACT_ATOMS: atom_id res chain seq x y z
N MET A 1 -49.56 -13.78 -22.40
CA MET A 1 -49.61 -12.41 -21.77
C MET A 1 -49.20 -12.41 -20.31
N ARG A 2 -49.50 -13.46 -19.53
CA ARG A 2 -49.13 -13.55 -18.11
C ARG A 2 -47.61 -13.71 -17.93
N GLU A 3 -46.93 -14.45 -18.80
CA GLU A 3 -45.46 -14.59 -18.72
C GLU A 3 -44.71 -13.31 -19.10
N ILE A 4 -45.22 -12.53 -20.06
CA ILE A 4 -44.60 -11.23 -20.44
C ILE A 4 -44.66 -10.22 -19.29
N LYS A 5 -45.75 -10.22 -18.51
CA LYS A 5 -45.87 -9.37 -17.31
C LYS A 5 -44.86 -9.77 -16.24
N ILE A 6 -44.66 -11.07 -16.02
CA ILE A 6 -43.66 -11.58 -15.06
C ILE A 6 -42.25 -11.22 -15.53
N PHE A 7 -41.94 -11.40 -16.82
CA PHE A 7 -40.66 -11.00 -17.40
C PHE A 7 -40.40 -9.50 -17.24
N LEU A 8 -41.38 -8.65 -17.55
CA LEU A 8 -41.25 -7.20 -17.37
C LEU A 8 -41.01 -6.82 -15.91
N VAL A 9 -41.70 -7.45 -14.96
CA VAL A 9 -41.48 -7.22 -13.52
C VAL A 9 -40.04 -7.59 -13.15
N VAL A 10 -39.54 -8.76 -13.59
CA VAL A 10 -38.15 -9.16 -13.32
C VAL A 10 -37.16 -8.18 -13.94
N VAL A 11 -37.34 -7.80 -15.21
CA VAL A 11 -36.46 -6.83 -15.89
C VAL A 11 -36.44 -5.49 -15.17
N VAL A 12 -37.60 -4.97 -14.75
CA VAL A 12 -37.70 -3.70 -14.03
C VAL A 12 -36.99 -3.77 -12.67
N PHE A 13 -37.19 -4.84 -11.89
CA PHE A 13 -36.49 -4.98 -10.61
C PHE A 13 -34.99 -5.21 -10.78
N THR A 14 -34.55 -6.00 -11.78
CA THR A 14 -33.13 -6.15 -12.11
C THR A 14 -32.52 -4.81 -12.53
N ALA A 15 -33.22 -4.04 -13.36
CA ALA A 15 -32.82 -2.69 -13.78
C ALA A 15 -32.71 -1.72 -12.59
N LEU A 16 -33.70 -1.71 -11.69
CA LEU A 16 -33.68 -0.89 -10.48
C LEU A 16 -32.53 -1.25 -9.55
N VAL A 17 -32.24 -2.55 -9.39
CA VAL A 17 -31.10 -2.99 -8.60
C VAL A 17 -29.80 -2.55 -9.26
N TYR A 18 -29.62 -2.81 -10.56
CA TYR A 18 -28.35 -2.57 -11.26
C TYR A 18 -28.03 -1.09 -11.52
N TRP A 19 -29.05 -0.26 -11.81
CA TRP A 19 -28.86 1.17 -12.10
C TRP A 19 -29.24 2.11 -10.95
N GLY A 20 -29.98 1.63 -9.95
CA GLY A 20 -30.40 2.42 -8.80
C GLY A 20 -29.66 2.01 -7.53
N VAL A 21 -29.97 0.81 -7.03
CA VAL A 21 -29.49 0.36 -5.72
C VAL A 21 -27.99 0.12 -5.71
N GLU A 22 -27.43 -0.58 -6.70
CA GLU A 22 -26.02 -0.94 -6.76
C GLU A 22 -25.09 0.27 -6.91
N PRO A 23 -25.34 1.25 -7.81
CA PRO A 23 -24.49 2.44 -7.91
C PRO A 23 -24.57 3.31 -6.65
N TYR A 24 -25.76 3.46 -6.07
CA TYR A 24 -25.93 4.19 -4.81
C TYR A 24 -25.19 3.48 -3.66
N ALA A 25 -25.40 2.18 -3.52
CA ALA A 25 -24.71 1.32 -2.56
C ALA A 25 -23.18 1.43 -2.71
N HIS A 26 -22.66 1.41 -3.93
CA HIS A 26 -21.24 1.63 -4.20
C HIS A 26 -20.78 3.05 -3.86
N SER A 27 -21.56 4.10 -4.15
CA SER A 27 -21.19 5.48 -3.79
C SER A 27 -21.13 5.71 -2.27
N VAL A 28 -21.99 5.03 -1.50
CA VAL A 28 -22.05 5.18 -0.04
C VAL A 28 -21.02 4.28 0.65
N MET A 29 -20.86 3.03 0.21
CA MET A 29 -19.96 2.07 0.83
C MET A 29 -18.51 2.14 0.32
N LYS A 30 -18.29 2.73 -0.85
CA LYS A 30 -16.97 2.97 -1.45
C LYS A 30 -16.89 4.42 -1.92
N PRO A 31 -16.88 5.38 -0.98
CA PRO A 31 -16.69 6.78 -1.36
C PRO A 31 -15.42 6.90 -2.19
N HIS A 32 -15.51 7.62 -3.30
CA HIS A 32 -14.36 7.80 -4.19
C HIS A 32 -13.29 8.60 -3.46
N VAL A 33 -12.08 8.06 -3.40
CA VAL A 33 -10.91 8.75 -2.86
C VAL A 33 -10.02 9.19 -4.01
N ALA A 34 -9.27 10.28 -3.78
CA ALA A 34 -8.22 10.68 -4.72
C ALA A 34 -7.18 9.55 -4.85
N PRO A 35 -6.72 9.25 -6.07
CA PRO A 35 -5.76 8.18 -6.31
C PRO A 35 -4.45 8.40 -5.55
N ALA A 36 -3.66 7.34 -5.39
CA ALA A 36 -2.32 7.40 -4.83
C ALA A 36 -1.48 8.50 -5.48
N ASN A 37 -0.79 9.29 -4.65
CA ASN A 37 0.15 10.30 -5.11
C ASN A 37 1.51 10.03 -4.45
N PHE A 38 2.52 9.84 -5.29
CA PHE A 38 3.88 9.51 -4.85
C PHE A 38 4.72 10.75 -4.53
N ASP A 39 4.19 11.95 -4.79
CA ASP A 39 4.65 13.15 -4.08
C ASP A 39 4.01 13.17 -2.69
N PHE A 40 4.70 12.55 -1.72
CA PHE A 40 4.21 12.40 -0.36
C PHE A 40 3.93 13.74 0.34
N ALA A 41 4.64 14.81 -0.02
CA ALA A 41 4.39 16.14 0.53
C ALA A 41 3.05 16.70 0.03
N VAL A 42 2.79 16.59 -1.27
CA VAL A 42 1.51 17.02 -1.85
C VAL A 42 0.38 16.14 -1.36
N GLU A 43 0.57 14.83 -1.34
CA GLU A 43 -0.42 13.86 -0.83
C GLU A 43 -0.85 14.19 0.61
N ASP A 44 0.12 14.42 1.49
CA ASP A 44 -0.14 14.64 2.91
C ASP A 44 -0.78 15.98 3.21
N THR A 45 -0.25 17.04 2.59
CA THR A 45 -0.79 18.38 2.77
C THR A 45 -2.19 18.48 2.18
N THR A 46 -2.44 17.86 1.02
CA THR A 46 -3.78 17.82 0.41
C THR A 46 -4.76 17.02 1.26
N PHE A 47 -4.34 15.85 1.76
CA PHE A 47 -5.16 15.04 2.65
C PHE A 47 -5.52 15.80 3.93
N ALA A 48 -4.54 16.39 4.62
CA ALA A 48 -4.77 17.15 5.85
C ALA A 48 -5.68 18.39 5.62
N LYS A 49 -5.49 19.11 4.51
CA LYS A 49 -6.38 20.22 4.12
C LYS A 49 -7.82 19.75 3.90
N GLY A 50 -8.01 18.62 3.21
CA GLY A 50 -9.32 18.02 3.02
C GLY A 50 -10.01 17.65 4.34
N ILE A 51 -9.25 17.19 5.35
CA ILE A 51 -9.79 16.94 6.69
C ILE A 51 -10.20 18.24 7.37
N VAL A 52 -9.39 19.30 7.30
CA VAL A 52 -9.74 20.63 7.85
C VAL A 52 -11.03 21.15 7.20
N GLU A 53 -11.13 21.13 5.87
CA GLU A 53 -12.32 21.55 5.13
C GLU A 53 -13.58 20.76 5.55
N ALA A 54 -13.46 19.44 5.72
CA ALA A 54 -14.54 18.60 6.20
C ALA A 54 -14.97 18.96 7.64
N LYS A 55 -14.02 19.28 8.52
CA LYS A 55 -14.30 19.72 9.90
C LYS A 55 -14.90 21.12 9.95
N GLU A 56 -14.51 22.03 9.07
CA GLU A 56 -15.14 23.33 8.92
C GLU A 56 -16.60 23.21 8.49
N LEU A 57 -16.91 22.31 7.55
CA LEU A 57 -18.28 22.03 7.14
C LEU A 57 -19.09 21.43 8.30
N ALA A 58 -18.53 20.45 9.00
CA ALA A 58 -19.18 19.83 10.17
C ALA A 58 -19.46 20.85 11.28
N LEU A 59 -18.58 21.84 11.49
CA LEU A 59 -18.79 22.94 12.42
C LEU A 59 -19.94 23.85 11.96
N LYS A 60 -20.02 24.21 10.68
CA LYS A 60 -21.14 24.99 10.12
C LYS A 60 -22.47 24.26 10.32
N ASP A 61 -22.51 22.96 10.07
CA ASP A 61 -23.70 22.13 10.29
C ASP A 61 -24.10 22.05 11.77
N ALA A 62 -23.12 21.98 12.68
CA ALA A 62 -23.35 22.01 14.12
C ALA A 62 -23.89 23.37 14.60
N GLN A 63 -23.36 24.47 14.04
CA GLN A 63 -23.83 25.82 14.31
C GLN A 63 -25.28 26.00 13.84
N ALA A 64 -25.62 25.48 12.66
CA ALA A 64 -26.97 25.52 12.13
C ALA A 64 -27.99 24.73 12.99
N SER A 65 -27.55 23.70 13.71
CA SER A 65 -28.44 22.94 14.59
C SER A 65 -28.70 23.59 15.95
N GLY A 66 -27.95 24.64 16.33
CA GLY A 66 -28.11 25.36 17.60
C GLY A 66 -27.74 24.54 18.86
N ASP A 67 -27.11 23.38 18.69
CA ASP A 67 -26.72 22.50 19.80
C ASP A 67 -25.32 22.89 20.30
N ALA A 68 -25.26 23.50 21.49
CA ALA A 68 -24.02 23.97 22.10
C ALA A 68 -22.97 22.87 22.27
N LYS A 69 -23.37 21.64 22.62
CA LYS A 69 -22.42 20.52 22.80
C LYS A 69 -21.86 20.06 21.46
N ARG A 70 -22.70 20.02 20.43
CA ARG A 70 -22.27 19.67 19.07
C ARG A 70 -21.29 20.71 18.52
N ILE A 71 -21.53 21.98 18.77
CA ILE A 71 -20.65 23.09 18.37
C ILE A 71 -19.29 22.98 19.10
N GLU A 72 -19.30 22.76 20.41
CA GLU A 72 -18.06 22.60 21.19
C GLU A 72 -17.23 21.41 20.68
N SER A 73 -17.88 20.26 20.45
CA SER A 73 -17.21 19.07 19.89
C SER A 73 -16.63 19.34 18.51
N ALA A 74 -17.40 19.95 17.60
CA ALA A 74 -16.96 20.24 16.24
C ALA A 74 -15.80 21.26 16.22
N ASN A 75 -15.81 22.27 17.09
CA ASN A 75 -14.70 23.20 17.26
C ASN A 75 -13.43 22.47 17.71
N LYS A 76 -13.53 21.60 18.73
CA LYS A 76 -12.37 20.83 19.22
C LYS A 76 -11.78 19.92 18.14
N GLU A 77 -12.62 19.30 17.32
CA GLU A 77 -12.17 18.48 16.19
C GLU A 77 -11.50 19.32 15.09
N LEU A 78 -12.03 20.51 14.80
CA LEU A 78 -11.43 21.43 13.83
C LEU A 78 -10.06 21.92 14.29
N GLU A 79 -9.92 22.32 15.55
CA GLU A 79 -8.63 22.79 16.08
C GLU A 79 -7.57 21.67 16.06
N LYS A 80 -7.95 20.44 16.38
CA LYS A 80 -7.06 19.27 16.21
C LYS A 80 -6.66 19.05 14.75
N ALA A 81 -7.59 19.18 13.82
CA ALA A 81 -7.29 19.03 12.39
C ALA A 81 -6.33 20.11 11.88
N LYS A 82 -6.45 21.35 12.38
CA LYS A 82 -5.53 22.45 12.06
C LYS A 82 -4.14 22.23 12.66
N GLU A 83 -4.07 21.75 13.90
CA GLU A 83 -2.80 21.38 14.54
C GLU A 83 -2.08 20.29 13.73
N GLU A 84 -2.82 19.25 13.31
CA GLU A 84 -2.28 18.18 12.47
C GLU A 84 -1.80 18.68 11.11
N LEU A 85 -2.59 19.56 10.45
CA LEU A 85 -2.16 20.20 9.21
C LEU A 85 -0.86 20.99 9.41
N SER A 86 -0.74 21.75 10.50
CA SER A 86 0.48 22.51 10.82
C SER A 86 1.69 21.59 11.02
N LYS A 87 1.52 20.44 11.68
CA LYS A 87 2.60 19.45 11.85
C LYS A 87 3.04 18.88 10.50
N VAL A 88 2.08 18.52 9.65
CA VAL A 88 2.35 18.01 8.29
C VAL A 88 3.06 19.06 7.43
N GLU A 89 2.61 20.31 7.43
CA GLU A 89 3.24 21.38 6.65
C GLU A 89 4.66 21.68 7.15
N THR A 90 4.88 21.65 8.48
CA THR A 90 6.22 21.83 9.08
C THR A 90 7.16 20.70 8.68
N LEU A 91 6.72 19.45 8.81
CA LEU A 91 7.49 18.27 8.41
C LEU A 91 7.98 18.39 6.96
N TRP A 92 7.08 18.68 6.03
CA TRP A 92 7.44 18.75 4.62
C TRP A 92 8.23 20.00 4.26
N ALA A 93 8.05 21.11 4.98
CA ALA A 93 8.90 22.29 4.86
C ALA A 93 10.35 21.98 5.31
N ASP A 94 10.52 21.22 6.38
CA ASP A 94 11.83 20.82 6.88
C ASP A 94 12.51 19.80 5.96
N VAL A 95 11.77 18.80 5.47
CA VAL A 95 12.29 17.84 4.45
C VAL A 95 12.74 18.58 3.19
N ALA A 96 12.02 19.62 2.76
CA ALA A 96 12.39 20.41 1.59
C ALA A 96 13.71 21.18 1.74
N LYS A 97 14.23 21.36 2.96
CA LYS A 97 15.54 21.98 3.23
C LYS A 97 16.70 21.01 3.07
N ILE A 98 16.44 19.70 2.96
CA ILE A 98 17.48 18.68 2.87
C ILE A 98 18.00 18.61 1.43
N ASP A 99 19.32 18.78 1.28
CA ASP A 99 20.01 18.63 0.00
C ASP A 99 20.56 17.21 -0.14
N PHE A 100 19.72 16.30 -0.66
CA PHE A 100 20.08 14.89 -0.85
C PHE A 100 21.29 14.68 -1.76
N ALA A 101 21.59 15.63 -2.67
CA ALA A 101 22.74 15.55 -3.57
C ALA A 101 24.08 15.72 -2.84
N LYS A 102 24.08 16.26 -1.61
CA LYS A 102 25.26 16.39 -0.76
C LYS A 102 25.49 15.21 0.19
N GLY A 103 24.63 14.19 0.15
CA GLY A 103 24.76 13.00 0.98
C GLY A 103 26.08 12.25 0.72
N ASP A 104 26.79 11.91 1.79
CA ASP A 104 28.02 11.13 1.77
C ASP A 104 27.75 9.76 2.40
N ALA A 105 27.81 8.69 1.59
CA ALA A 105 27.54 7.33 2.03
C ALA A 105 28.50 6.83 3.13
N LYS A 106 29.75 7.31 3.19
CA LYS A 106 30.70 6.90 4.25
C LYS A 106 30.30 7.50 5.59
N LYS A 107 30.00 8.81 5.60
CA LYS A 107 29.46 9.47 6.79
C LYS A 107 28.09 8.91 7.17
N GLY A 108 27.30 8.50 6.18
CA GLY A 108 26.01 7.87 6.38
C GLY A 108 26.12 6.54 7.09
N LYS A 109 27.11 5.73 6.74
CA LYS A 109 27.44 4.50 7.45
C LYS A 109 27.86 4.78 8.89
N GLU A 110 28.78 5.70 9.11
CA GLU A 110 29.21 6.09 10.47
C GLU A 110 28.01 6.57 11.30
N PHE A 111 27.12 7.38 10.72
CA PHE A 111 25.91 7.83 11.38
C PHE A 111 24.98 6.64 11.70
N PHE A 112 24.77 5.72 10.75
CA PHE A 112 23.94 4.54 10.93
C PHE A 112 24.43 3.66 12.08
N GLU A 113 25.74 3.38 12.13
CA GLU A 113 26.36 2.55 13.18
C GLU A 113 26.18 3.16 14.57
N ASN A 114 26.15 4.49 14.68
CA ASN A 114 26.00 5.19 15.95
C ASN A 114 24.53 5.40 16.38
N ASN A 115 23.59 5.52 15.44
CA ASN A 115 22.22 5.97 15.74
C ASN A 115 21.12 4.96 15.42
N CYS A 116 21.34 4.07 14.44
CA CYS A 116 20.30 3.19 13.91
C CYS A 116 20.56 1.72 14.23
N PHE A 117 21.83 1.33 14.31
CA PHE A 117 22.29 -0.06 14.48
C PHE A 117 21.74 -0.75 15.73
N ALA A 118 21.40 0.00 16.78
CA ALA A 118 20.82 -0.55 18.00
C ALA A 118 19.58 -1.41 17.73
N CYS A 119 18.79 -1.06 16.70
CA CYS A 119 17.58 -1.79 16.32
C CYS A 119 17.67 -2.39 14.91
N HIS A 120 18.33 -1.71 13.96
CA HIS A 120 18.33 -2.08 12.55
C HIS A 120 19.61 -2.79 12.11
N GLY A 121 19.45 -3.80 11.24
CA GLY A 121 20.55 -4.44 10.52
C GLY A 121 20.73 -3.89 9.10
N VAL A 122 21.91 -4.13 8.54
CA VAL A 122 22.23 -3.92 7.12
C VAL A 122 23.08 -5.11 6.68
N LYS A 123 22.41 -6.24 6.45
CA LYS A 123 23.05 -7.51 6.13
C LYS A 123 24.00 -7.42 4.93
N GLU A 124 23.63 -6.66 3.90
CA GLU A 124 24.44 -6.50 2.69
C GLU A 124 25.74 -5.70 2.90
N ASP A 125 25.89 -5.06 4.06
CA ASP A 125 27.14 -4.43 4.49
C ASP A 125 27.74 -5.10 5.73
N GLY A 126 27.31 -6.34 6.03
CA GLY A 126 27.83 -7.17 7.12
C GLY A 126 27.36 -6.76 8.52
N ILE A 127 26.38 -5.86 8.61
CA ILE A 127 25.85 -5.36 9.88
C ILE A 127 24.66 -6.23 10.29
N THR A 128 24.84 -7.06 11.32
CA THR A 128 23.81 -8.00 11.78
C THR A 128 22.76 -7.29 12.63
N ALA A 129 21.47 -7.56 12.43
CA ALA A 129 20.43 -6.98 13.28
C ALA A 129 20.60 -7.44 14.74
N ASN A 130 20.55 -6.49 15.67
CA ASN A 130 20.61 -6.77 17.11
C ASN A 130 19.30 -7.35 17.65
N ILE A 131 18.18 -7.07 16.96
CA ILE A 131 16.84 -7.54 17.32
C ILE A 131 16.32 -8.41 16.18
N THR A 132 16.09 -9.68 16.47
CA THR A 132 15.70 -10.69 15.48
C THR A 132 14.33 -11.30 15.73
N ASP A 133 13.62 -10.83 16.77
CA ASP A 133 12.26 -11.25 17.12
C ASP A 133 11.29 -10.07 17.17
N SER A 134 10.00 -10.37 17.36
CA SER A 134 8.92 -9.40 17.44
C SER A 134 8.63 -8.91 18.86
N SER A 135 9.57 -9.03 19.80
CA SER A 135 9.37 -8.61 21.20
C SER A 135 9.01 -7.12 21.34
N MET A 136 9.42 -6.29 20.38
CA MET A 136 9.03 -4.88 20.26
C MET A 136 7.73 -4.67 19.45
N GLY A 137 6.90 -5.70 19.29
CA GLY A 137 5.66 -5.67 18.53
C GLY A 137 5.82 -6.09 17.07
N VAL A 138 6.86 -5.62 16.39
CA VAL A 138 7.23 -6.03 15.03
C VAL A 138 8.75 -6.17 14.93
N ILE A 139 9.22 -7.14 14.14
CA ILE A 139 10.66 -7.29 13.86
C ILE A 139 11.16 -6.02 13.15
N PRO A 140 12.21 -5.35 13.67
CA PRO A 140 12.82 -4.23 12.97
C PRO A 140 13.29 -4.65 11.57
N PRO A 141 13.03 -3.84 10.53
CA PRO A 141 13.48 -4.16 9.18
C PRO A 141 15.00 -4.15 9.07
N ASP A 142 15.54 -5.12 8.33
CA ASP A 142 16.84 -4.96 7.68
C ASP A 142 16.72 -3.85 6.64
N LEU A 143 17.69 -2.93 6.61
CA LEU A 143 17.63 -1.75 5.75
C LEU A 143 18.43 -1.90 4.46
N SER A 144 18.94 -3.09 4.14
CA SER A 144 19.74 -3.30 2.93
C SER A 144 18.96 -2.94 1.66
N ALA A 145 17.65 -3.20 1.62
CA ALA A 145 16.78 -2.88 0.49
C ALA A 145 16.19 -1.46 0.52
N ALA A 146 16.34 -0.73 1.64
CA ALA A 146 15.55 0.48 1.92
C ALA A 146 15.72 1.56 0.84
N GLY A 147 16.96 1.77 0.37
CA GLY A 147 17.27 2.75 -0.67
C GLY A 147 16.73 2.41 -2.06
N ALA A 148 16.34 1.16 -2.32
CA ALA A 148 15.78 0.72 -3.59
C ALA A 148 14.24 0.79 -3.62
N ILE A 149 13.57 0.64 -2.47
CA ILE A 149 12.11 0.48 -2.42
C ILE A 149 11.37 1.70 -1.88
N PHE A 150 11.98 2.49 -1.00
CA PHE A 150 11.33 3.66 -0.39
C PHE A 150 11.74 4.96 -1.08
N ASP A 151 10.82 5.93 -1.09
CA ASP A 151 11.12 7.28 -1.58
C ASP A 151 12.07 8.01 -0.63
N GLU A 152 13.01 8.79 -1.17
CA GLU A 152 14.05 9.46 -0.36
C GLU A 152 13.48 10.54 0.57
N LYS A 153 12.46 11.28 0.12
CA LYS A 153 11.82 12.32 0.92
C LYS A 153 10.94 11.69 1.97
N PHE A 154 10.28 10.57 1.65
CA PHE A 154 9.59 9.76 2.63
C PHE A 154 10.53 9.20 3.70
N LEU A 155 11.70 8.67 3.33
CA LEU A 155 12.70 8.21 4.29
C LEU A 155 13.17 9.34 5.21
N ALA A 156 13.41 10.53 4.67
CA ALA A 156 13.73 11.70 5.47
C ALA A 156 12.59 12.04 6.45
N ALA A 157 11.35 12.11 5.95
CA ALA A 157 10.18 12.36 6.78
C ALA A 157 10.01 11.31 7.89
N LEU A 158 10.25 10.04 7.57
CA LEU A 158 10.21 8.91 8.49
C LEU A 158 11.27 9.03 9.58
N ILE A 159 12.51 9.40 9.24
CA ILE A 159 13.57 9.60 10.22
C ILE A 159 13.25 10.79 11.14
N MET A 160 12.72 11.88 10.58
CA MET A 160 12.43 13.11 11.33
C MET A 160 11.21 12.99 12.25
N HIS A 161 10.12 12.40 11.77
CA HIS A 161 8.86 12.27 12.50
C HIS A 161 8.16 10.93 12.16
N PRO A 162 8.63 9.81 12.75
CA PRO A 162 8.22 8.48 12.31
C PRO A 162 6.71 8.22 12.35
N ALA A 163 6.05 8.52 13.48
CA ALA A 163 4.61 8.27 13.65
C ALA A 163 3.75 9.10 12.67
N LEU A 164 4.17 10.34 12.41
CA LEU A 164 3.49 11.27 11.50
C LEU A 164 3.66 10.83 10.04
N ALA A 165 4.90 10.51 9.62
CA ALA A 165 5.19 10.05 8.27
C ALA A 165 4.47 8.73 7.93
N LEU A 166 4.42 7.81 8.90
CA LEU A 166 3.72 6.53 8.78
C LEU A 166 2.19 6.63 8.92
N LYS A 167 1.65 7.83 9.21
CA LYS A 167 0.21 8.06 9.43
C LYS A 167 -0.38 7.21 10.56
N VAL A 168 0.36 7.09 11.66
CA VAL A 168 -0.04 6.36 12.88
C VAL A 168 0.09 7.18 14.16
N ASP A 169 0.28 8.50 14.03
CA ASP A 169 0.37 9.43 15.16
C ASP A 169 -0.87 9.36 16.07
N HIS A 170 -2.06 9.20 15.50
CA HIS A 170 -3.32 9.03 16.24
C HIS A 170 -3.34 7.82 17.18
N LYS A 171 -2.47 6.83 16.95
CA LYS A 171 -2.37 5.61 17.76
C LYS A 171 -1.18 5.65 18.72
N PHE A 172 -0.02 6.08 18.23
CA PHE A 172 1.22 5.97 18.99
C PHE A 172 1.71 7.31 19.54
N GLY A 173 1.49 8.42 18.82
CA GLY A 173 2.08 9.72 19.14
C GLY A 173 3.57 9.60 19.49
N ASP A 174 3.97 10.24 20.59
CA ASP A 174 5.33 10.22 21.11
C ASP A 174 5.79 8.84 21.64
N ALA A 175 4.86 7.89 21.84
CA ALA A 175 5.19 6.54 22.29
C ALA A 175 5.59 5.59 21.14
N PHE A 176 5.78 6.10 19.92
CA PHE A 176 6.26 5.31 18.81
C PHE A 176 7.69 4.80 19.06
N ILE A 177 7.94 3.53 18.74
CA ILE A 177 9.17 2.82 19.14
C ILE A 177 10.41 3.38 18.41
N MET A 178 10.26 3.77 17.16
CA MET A 178 11.33 4.46 16.43
C MET A 178 11.36 5.92 16.90
N THR A 179 12.44 6.32 17.55
CA THR A 179 12.62 7.70 18.02
C THR A 179 12.86 8.64 16.85
N ALA A 180 12.26 9.82 16.91
CA ALA A 180 12.48 10.89 15.94
C ALA A 180 13.92 11.43 15.99
N TYR A 181 14.53 11.65 14.82
CA TYR A 181 15.79 12.37 14.68
C TYR A 181 15.57 13.65 13.86
N ASN A 182 15.39 14.76 14.57
CA ASN A 182 15.21 16.10 14.01
C ASN A 182 15.93 17.13 14.90
N LYS A 183 15.92 18.41 14.52
CA LYS A 183 16.62 19.48 15.27
C LYS A 183 16.17 19.61 16.74
N ASP A 184 14.93 19.23 17.04
CA ASP A 184 14.35 19.36 18.38
C ASP A 184 14.73 18.16 19.27
N THR A 185 15.07 17.02 18.68
CA THR A 185 15.39 15.77 19.40
C THR A 185 16.87 15.38 19.37
N SER A 186 17.62 15.79 18.35
CA SER A 186 19.04 15.43 18.19
C SER A 186 19.98 16.25 19.08
N GLY A 187 19.57 17.47 19.44
CA GLY A 187 20.47 18.44 20.09
C GLY A 187 21.52 19.05 19.14
N GLU A 188 21.42 18.77 17.84
CA GLU A 188 22.31 19.29 16.80
C GLU A 188 21.68 20.49 16.06
N SER A 189 22.48 21.23 15.28
CA SER A 189 21.92 22.28 14.43
C SER A 189 21.03 21.70 13.31
N GLU A 190 20.18 22.54 12.72
CA GLU A 190 19.34 22.14 11.58
C GLU A 190 20.20 21.67 10.40
N GLU A 191 21.32 22.35 10.13
CA GLU A 191 22.25 21.99 9.06
C GLU A 191 22.93 20.64 9.31
N ALA A 192 23.36 20.37 10.54
CA ALA A 192 23.98 19.10 10.91
C ALA A 192 22.98 17.94 10.83
N THR A 193 21.78 18.15 11.38
CA THR A 193 20.67 17.18 11.30
C THR A 193 20.33 16.85 9.85
N ASN A 194 20.15 17.86 9.00
CA ASN A 194 19.81 17.67 7.58
C ASN A 194 20.95 16.96 6.83
N ALA A 195 22.21 17.30 7.11
CA ALA A 195 23.36 16.63 6.53
C ALA A 195 23.42 15.15 6.94
N ASN A 196 23.19 14.83 8.21
CA ASN A 196 23.18 13.46 8.71
C ASN A 196 22.07 12.61 8.07
N ILE A 197 20.87 13.17 7.92
CA ILE A 197 19.77 12.51 7.21
C ILE A 197 20.12 12.27 5.73
N ALA A 198 20.67 13.26 5.04
CA ALA A 198 21.11 13.10 3.66
C ALA A 198 22.20 12.02 3.53
N ASN A 199 23.16 12.01 4.46
CA ASN A 199 24.26 11.04 4.49
C ASN A 199 23.73 9.60 4.69
N VAL A 200 22.85 9.37 5.68
CA VAL A 200 22.33 8.01 5.94
C VAL A 200 21.46 7.52 4.78
N ILE A 201 20.67 8.39 4.15
CA ILE A 201 19.91 8.01 2.95
C ILE A 201 20.84 7.69 1.78
N ALA A 202 21.93 8.44 1.59
CA ALA A 202 22.95 8.12 0.58
C ALA A 202 23.61 6.76 0.85
N TYR A 203 23.88 6.43 2.11
CA TYR A 203 24.37 5.11 2.51
C TYR A 203 23.36 3.99 2.20
N LEU A 204 22.08 4.17 2.56
CA LEU A 204 21.04 3.17 2.27
C LEU A 204 20.87 2.95 0.76
N LYS A 205 21.00 3.99 -0.06
CA LYS A 205 21.02 3.88 -1.53
C LYS A 205 22.23 3.10 -2.02
N ASP A 206 23.43 3.40 -1.53
CA ASP A 206 24.66 2.69 -1.90
C ASP A 206 24.57 1.18 -1.60
N VAL A 207 24.11 0.83 -0.39
CA VAL A 207 23.94 -0.58 0.00
C VAL A 207 22.85 -1.27 -0.82
N SER A 208 21.77 -0.56 -1.16
CA SER A 208 20.67 -1.15 -1.93
C SER A 208 21.08 -1.63 -3.32
N VAL A 209 22.12 -1.05 -3.92
CA VAL A 209 22.69 -1.56 -5.18
C VAL A 209 23.29 -2.95 -4.99
N LYS A 210 23.97 -3.20 -3.86
CA LYS A 210 24.49 -4.54 -3.51
C LYS A 210 23.36 -5.53 -3.27
N PHE A 211 22.33 -5.09 -2.53
CA PHE A 211 21.12 -5.88 -2.29
C PHE A 211 20.48 -6.32 -3.61
N GLU A 212 20.19 -5.40 -4.52
CA GLU A 212 19.54 -5.72 -5.80
C GLU A 212 20.40 -6.67 -6.64
N ALA A 213 21.72 -6.46 -6.69
CA ALA A 213 22.62 -7.33 -7.44
C ALA A 213 22.66 -8.76 -6.87
N ASN A 214 22.71 -8.91 -5.54
CA ASN A 214 22.75 -10.21 -4.87
C ASN A 214 21.41 -10.94 -4.96
N GLU A 215 20.31 -10.22 -4.81
CA GLU A 215 18.96 -10.75 -4.94
C GLU A 215 18.71 -11.21 -6.39
N ASP A 216 19.07 -10.39 -7.39
CA ASP A 216 18.94 -10.74 -8.80
C ASP A 216 19.77 -11.98 -9.17
N ALA A 217 21.01 -12.08 -8.66
CA ALA A 217 21.86 -13.24 -8.88
C ALA A 217 21.28 -14.52 -8.26
N THR A 218 20.72 -14.41 -7.05
CA THR A 218 20.08 -15.53 -6.34
C THR A 218 18.82 -15.99 -7.08
N ILE A 219 17.94 -15.06 -7.43
CA ILE A 219 16.72 -15.33 -8.20
C ILE A 219 17.06 -16.02 -9.52
N LYS A 220 18.05 -15.48 -10.26
CA LYS A 220 18.46 -16.06 -11.54
C LYS A 220 18.94 -17.50 -11.37
N LYS A 221 19.80 -17.76 -10.39
CA LYS A 221 20.31 -19.11 -10.10
C LYS A 221 19.19 -20.08 -9.75
N ASP A 222 18.24 -19.67 -8.92
CA ASP A 222 17.14 -20.54 -8.47
C ASP A 222 16.18 -20.86 -9.61
N VAL A 223 15.88 -19.88 -10.46
CA VAL A 223 15.04 -20.08 -11.65
C VAL A 223 15.76 -20.97 -12.69
N GLU A 224 17.05 -20.74 -12.94
CA GLU A 224 17.86 -21.60 -13.83
C GLU A 224 17.87 -23.05 -13.33
N ALA A 225 18.03 -23.26 -12.02
CA ALA A 225 17.97 -24.58 -11.41
C ALA A 225 16.58 -25.24 -11.56
N LYS A 226 15.50 -24.48 -11.36
CA LYS A 226 14.11 -24.95 -11.52
C LYS A 226 13.83 -25.47 -12.93
N TYR A 227 14.38 -24.80 -13.96
CA TYR A 227 14.16 -25.15 -15.37
C TYR A 227 15.32 -25.94 -16.01
N ALA A 228 16.28 -26.42 -15.23
CA ALA A 228 17.48 -27.09 -15.75
C ALA A 228 17.17 -28.33 -16.61
N LYS A 229 16.10 -29.06 -16.28
CA LYS A 229 15.67 -30.28 -16.99
C LYS A 229 14.82 -30.01 -18.24
N MET A 230 14.48 -28.76 -18.51
CA MET A 230 13.70 -28.38 -19.69
C MET A 230 14.64 -28.13 -20.87
N GLU A 231 14.31 -28.69 -22.04
CA GLU A 231 15.02 -28.43 -23.29
C GLU A 231 15.04 -26.93 -23.62
N ASN A 232 16.13 -26.48 -24.21
CA ASN A 232 16.26 -25.08 -24.58
C ASN A 232 15.23 -24.75 -25.66
N SER A 233 14.30 -23.86 -25.34
CA SER A 233 13.16 -23.52 -26.18
C SER A 233 12.66 -22.13 -25.83
N ALA A 234 11.93 -21.50 -26.76
CA ALA A 234 11.27 -20.22 -26.49
C ALA A 234 10.30 -20.31 -25.29
N GLN A 235 9.67 -21.47 -25.08
CA GLN A 235 8.81 -21.72 -23.94
C GLN A 235 9.59 -21.70 -22.61
N LYS A 236 10.78 -22.31 -22.56
CA LYS A 236 11.65 -22.28 -21.38
C LYS A 236 12.02 -20.85 -21.01
N VAL A 237 12.45 -20.05 -22.01
CA VAL A 237 12.83 -18.65 -21.80
C VAL A 237 11.66 -17.84 -21.24
N ALA A 238 10.48 -17.95 -21.84
CA ALA A 238 9.29 -17.23 -21.37
C ALA A 238 8.86 -17.62 -19.95
N LEU A 239 8.97 -18.91 -19.59
CA LEU A 239 8.68 -19.37 -18.23
C LEU A 239 9.71 -18.84 -17.21
N MET A 240 11.00 -18.84 -17.58
CA MET A 240 12.05 -18.29 -16.72
C MET A 240 11.88 -16.79 -16.51
N GLU A 241 11.59 -16.02 -17.56
CA GLU A 241 11.32 -14.57 -17.45
C GLU A 241 10.13 -14.27 -16.54
N LYS A 242 9.05 -15.04 -16.66
CA LYS A 242 7.87 -14.94 -15.79
C LYS A 242 8.22 -15.20 -14.33
N ASP A 243 8.97 -16.27 -14.05
CA ASP A 243 9.34 -16.65 -12.69
C ASP A 243 10.36 -15.69 -12.06
N ILE A 244 11.30 -15.16 -12.85
CA ILE A 244 12.22 -14.10 -12.41
C ILE A 244 11.43 -12.86 -12.03
N LYS A 245 10.48 -12.43 -12.87
CA LYS A 245 9.61 -11.28 -12.54
C LYS A 245 8.82 -11.54 -11.25
N PHE A 246 8.18 -12.70 -11.13
CA PHE A 246 7.43 -13.08 -9.94
C PHE A 246 8.31 -13.04 -8.68
N ALA A 247 9.52 -13.58 -8.74
CA ALA A 247 10.45 -13.60 -7.61
C ALA A 247 10.94 -12.19 -7.23
N LYS A 248 11.22 -11.30 -8.19
CA LYS A 248 11.57 -9.90 -7.92
C LYS A 248 10.43 -9.12 -7.27
N ASP A 249 9.21 -9.32 -7.77
CA ASP A 249 8.01 -8.71 -7.20
C ASP A 249 7.78 -9.22 -5.76
N LYS A 250 7.99 -10.52 -5.53
CA LYS A 250 7.95 -11.15 -4.21
C LYS A 250 9.00 -10.59 -3.25
N ALA A 251 10.26 -10.44 -3.68
CA ALA A 251 11.32 -9.87 -2.86
C ALA A 251 10.96 -8.46 -2.39
N THR A 252 10.44 -7.63 -3.30
CA THR A 252 9.95 -6.28 -2.96
C THR A 252 8.80 -6.34 -1.95
N PHE A 253 7.85 -7.28 -2.10
CA PHE A 253 6.78 -7.50 -1.13
C PHE A 253 7.29 -7.91 0.25
N ILE A 254 8.28 -8.81 0.32
CA ILE A 254 8.85 -9.26 1.59
C ILE A 254 9.47 -8.07 2.33
N GLU A 255 10.26 -7.27 1.60
CA GLU A 255 10.92 -6.08 2.13
C GLU A 255 9.97 -4.92 2.48
N ALA A 256 8.77 -4.88 1.91
CA ALA A 256 7.79 -3.82 2.18
C ALA A 256 6.74 -4.23 3.24
N CYS A 257 6.17 -5.42 3.09
CA CYS A 257 4.95 -5.86 3.77
C CYS A 257 5.14 -7.16 4.58
N GLY A 258 6.19 -7.93 4.27
CA GLY A 258 6.35 -9.31 4.74
C GLY A 258 6.52 -9.47 6.25
N ARG A 259 6.94 -8.43 6.97
CA ARG A 259 7.10 -8.43 8.44
C ARG A 259 5.78 -8.39 9.21
N CYS A 260 4.68 -8.05 8.53
CA CYS A 260 3.34 -7.97 9.15
C CYS A 260 2.36 -8.94 8.51
N HIS A 261 2.44 -9.13 7.19
CA HIS A 261 1.41 -9.81 6.43
C HIS A 261 1.85 -11.19 5.94
N ASP A 262 0.92 -12.15 6.06
CA ASP A 262 1.04 -13.44 5.37
C ASP A 262 0.67 -13.30 3.89
N MET A 263 1.21 -14.21 3.09
CA MET A 263 0.78 -14.50 1.72
C MET A 263 0.65 -16.02 1.57
N LYS A 264 -0.35 -16.57 2.27
CA LYS A 264 -0.57 -18.02 2.46
C LYS A 264 -0.71 -18.80 1.15
N TYR A 265 -1.30 -18.21 0.11
CA TYR A 265 -1.46 -18.89 -1.18
C TYR A 265 -0.14 -19.05 -1.94
N ASP A 266 0.90 -18.30 -1.56
CA ASP A 266 2.29 -18.50 -2.00
C ASP A 266 3.19 -19.08 -0.88
N SER A 267 2.57 -19.67 0.15
CA SER A 267 3.27 -20.28 1.29
C SER A 267 4.24 -19.35 2.03
N PHE A 268 4.04 -18.04 1.96
CA PHE A 268 4.82 -17.08 2.73
C PHE A 268 4.07 -16.69 4.00
N PHE A 269 4.76 -16.73 5.13
CA PHE A 269 4.25 -16.39 6.45
C PHE A 269 5.14 -15.33 7.06
N THR A 270 4.54 -14.35 7.73
CA THR A 270 5.31 -13.31 8.39
C THR A 270 6.25 -13.92 9.45
N PRO A 271 7.51 -13.45 9.55
CA PRO A 271 8.41 -13.88 10.61
C PRO A 271 8.00 -13.34 11.99
N SER A 272 7.19 -12.28 12.05
CA SER A 272 6.73 -11.70 13.32
C SER A 272 5.64 -12.56 13.96
N ASN A 273 5.67 -12.69 15.29
CA ASN A 273 4.63 -13.40 16.02
C ASN A 273 3.27 -12.67 15.90
N GLN A 274 2.21 -13.41 15.58
CA GLN A 274 0.88 -12.84 15.40
C GLN A 274 0.28 -12.25 16.70
N ASN A 275 0.65 -12.76 17.87
CA ASN A 275 0.22 -12.20 19.16
C ASN A 275 0.94 -10.89 19.48
N ASP A 276 2.22 -10.78 19.13
CA ASP A 276 2.99 -9.55 19.31
C ASP A 276 2.43 -8.46 18.38
N LEU A 277 2.20 -8.80 17.11
CA LEU A 277 1.53 -7.92 16.14
C LEU A 277 0.15 -7.49 16.62
N LYS A 278 -0.67 -8.41 17.14
CA LYS A 278 -1.99 -8.08 17.68
C LYS A 278 -1.90 -7.14 18.88
N THR A 279 -0.94 -7.35 19.77
CA THR A 279 -0.74 -6.52 20.96
C THR A 279 -0.31 -5.11 20.56
N TYR A 280 0.60 -5.02 19.60
CA TYR A 280 1.14 -3.76 19.11
C TYR A 280 0.13 -2.97 18.25
N LEU A 281 -0.45 -3.61 17.23
CA LEU A 281 -1.35 -2.99 16.27
C LEU A 281 -2.81 -2.94 16.76
N GLY A 282 -3.17 -3.71 17.77
CA GLY A 282 -4.55 -3.85 18.26
C GLY A 282 -5.39 -4.86 17.46
N SER A 283 -4.87 -5.35 16.34
CA SER A 283 -5.49 -6.37 15.49
C SER A 283 -4.43 -7.18 14.78
N VAL A 284 -4.77 -8.43 14.45
CA VAL A 284 -3.91 -9.30 13.63
C VAL A 284 -3.94 -8.77 12.18
N PRO A 285 -2.79 -8.46 11.55
CA PRO A 285 -2.75 -8.09 10.14
C PRO A 285 -3.38 -9.18 9.27
N PRO A 286 -4.21 -8.82 8.26
CA PRO A 286 -4.85 -9.80 7.40
C PRO A 286 -3.85 -10.50 6.49
N ASP A 287 -4.16 -11.74 6.12
CA ASP A 287 -3.52 -12.42 4.99
C ASP A 287 -3.86 -11.67 3.68
N LEU A 288 -2.84 -11.44 2.85
CA LEU A 288 -2.98 -10.64 1.63
C LEU A 288 -3.29 -11.47 0.39
N SER A 289 -3.33 -12.81 0.50
CA SER A 289 -3.52 -13.74 -0.62
C SER A 289 -4.74 -13.45 -1.49
N MET A 290 -5.80 -12.88 -0.93
CA MET A 290 -7.05 -12.64 -1.65
C MET A 290 -7.42 -11.16 -1.74
N MET A 291 -6.53 -10.25 -1.32
CA MET A 291 -6.86 -8.82 -1.20
C MET A 291 -7.10 -8.16 -2.55
N ILE A 292 -6.35 -8.53 -3.59
CA ILE A 292 -6.58 -8.01 -4.95
C ILE A 292 -7.99 -8.32 -5.45
N ARG A 293 -8.53 -9.51 -5.15
CA ARG A 293 -9.87 -9.92 -5.58
C ARG A 293 -10.98 -9.26 -4.76
N SER A 294 -10.73 -9.01 -3.47
CA SER A 294 -11.74 -8.44 -2.56
C SER A 294 -11.80 -6.92 -2.58
N ARG A 295 -10.69 -6.26 -2.97
CA ARG A 295 -10.56 -4.79 -2.94
C ARG A 295 -10.31 -4.16 -4.29
N GLY A 296 -9.66 -4.87 -5.21
CA GLY A 296 -9.24 -4.34 -6.51
C GLY A 296 -7.89 -3.62 -6.46
N GLU A 297 -7.30 -3.44 -7.64
CA GLU A 297 -5.95 -2.90 -7.82
C GLU A 297 -5.81 -1.45 -7.33
N GLN A 298 -6.73 -0.58 -7.76
CA GLN A 298 -6.72 0.83 -7.36
C GLN A 298 -6.82 1.00 -5.85
N TYR A 299 -7.69 0.24 -5.17
CA TYR A 299 -7.77 0.28 -3.71
C TYR A 299 -6.42 -0.05 -3.05
N LEU A 300 -5.70 -1.05 -3.55
CA LEU A 300 -4.40 -1.41 -2.96
C LEU A 300 -3.38 -0.30 -3.14
N HIS A 301 -3.34 0.32 -4.33
CA HIS A 301 -2.47 1.46 -4.57
C HIS A 301 -2.76 2.62 -3.61
N ASP A 302 -4.03 3.01 -3.51
CA ASP A 302 -4.48 4.12 -2.68
C ASP A 302 -4.24 3.82 -1.18
N PHE A 303 -4.48 2.58 -0.76
CA PHE A 303 -4.35 2.17 0.64
C PHE A 303 -2.90 2.05 1.10
N ILE A 304 -2.01 1.47 0.28
CA ILE A 304 -0.58 1.35 0.60
C ILE A 304 0.06 2.74 0.66
N ASN A 305 -0.36 3.63 -0.23
CA ASN A 305 0.14 5.00 -0.31
C ASN A 305 -0.42 5.88 0.83
N ASN A 306 -1.70 5.77 1.20
CA ASN A 306 -2.26 6.48 2.36
C ASN A 306 -3.39 5.67 3.01
N THR A 307 -3.07 4.97 4.09
CA THR A 307 -4.00 4.06 4.78
C THR A 307 -5.21 4.79 5.36
N GLN A 308 -5.04 6.05 5.77
CA GLN A 308 -6.09 6.85 6.42
C GLN A 308 -7.16 7.35 5.44
N LYS A 309 -6.92 7.35 4.12
CA LYS A 309 -7.94 7.68 3.11
C LYS A 309 -9.08 6.66 3.08
N LEU A 310 -8.75 5.38 3.26
CA LEU A 310 -9.69 4.27 3.07
C LEU A 310 -10.07 3.58 4.38
N LEU A 311 -9.20 3.62 5.39
CA LEU A 311 -9.49 3.08 6.73
C LEU A 311 -9.01 4.05 7.83
N PRO A 312 -9.75 5.15 8.08
CA PRO A 312 -9.40 6.10 9.12
C PRO A 312 -9.24 5.44 10.50
N GLY A 313 -8.17 5.80 11.21
CA GLY A 313 -7.85 5.26 12.53
C GLY A 313 -7.12 3.91 12.51
N THR A 314 -6.82 3.34 11.33
CA THR A 314 -6.08 2.08 11.24
C THR A 314 -4.69 2.19 11.86
N ALA A 315 -4.23 1.09 12.47
CA ALA A 315 -2.87 0.93 12.98
C ALA A 315 -1.87 0.51 11.89
N MET A 316 -2.36 0.15 10.70
CA MET A 316 -1.48 -0.19 9.58
C MET A 316 -0.75 1.08 9.14
N PRO A 317 0.59 1.12 9.25
CA PRO A 317 1.35 2.27 8.80
C PRO A 317 1.30 2.36 7.27
N ARG A 318 1.39 3.59 6.76
CA ARG A 318 1.78 3.84 5.38
C ARG A 318 3.13 3.17 5.11
N VAL A 319 3.35 2.67 3.89
CA VAL A 319 4.59 1.97 3.55
C VAL A 319 5.66 2.91 2.96
N GLY A 320 5.26 3.93 2.19
CA GLY A 320 6.19 4.94 1.65
C GLY A 320 7.03 4.47 0.47
N LEU A 321 6.52 3.51 -0.30
CA LEU A 321 7.19 2.96 -1.47
C LEU A 321 7.26 3.98 -2.62
N THR A 322 8.29 3.86 -3.44
CA THR A 322 8.28 4.48 -4.78
C THR A 322 7.16 3.90 -5.63
N GLU A 323 6.74 4.61 -6.68
CA GLU A 323 5.71 4.13 -7.60
C GLU A 323 6.06 2.76 -8.20
N ALA A 324 7.32 2.61 -8.63
CA ALA A 324 7.82 1.36 -9.19
C ALA A 324 7.81 0.22 -8.16
N ALA A 325 8.23 0.47 -6.92
CA ALA A 325 8.21 -0.55 -5.87
C ALA A 325 6.77 -0.92 -5.47
N GLN A 326 5.85 0.04 -5.36
CA GLN A 326 4.44 -0.24 -5.08
C GLN A 326 3.80 -1.05 -6.21
N ALA A 327 4.13 -0.76 -7.47
CA ALA A 327 3.67 -1.54 -8.61
C ALA A 327 4.15 -3.00 -8.55
N LYS A 328 5.42 -3.25 -8.15
CA LYS A 328 5.93 -4.61 -7.90
C LYS A 328 5.15 -5.32 -6.79
N VAL A 329 4.93 -4.65 -5.66
CA VAL A 329 4.14 -5.19 -4.53
C VAL A 329 2.73 -5.58 -4.97
N VAL A 330 2.01 -4.67 -5.63
CA VAL A 330 0.64 -4.95 -6.12
C VAL A 330 0.66 -6.03 -7.20
N SER A 331 1.68 -6.07 -8.07
CA SER A 331 1.84 -7.12 -9.08
C SER A 331 2.05 -8.49 -8.46
N TYR A 332 2.80 -8.61 -7.36
CA TYR A 332 2.93 -9.87 -6.63
C TYR A 332 1.59 -10.29 -5.99
N ILE A 333 0.88 -9.37 -5.32
CA ILE A 333 -0.44 -9.65 -4.74
C ILE A 333 -1.44 -10.10 -5.83
N ASP A 334 -1.41 -9.48 -7.02
CA ASP A 334 -2.23 -9.88 -8.18
C ASP A 334 -1.87 -11.28 -8.67
N GLN A 335 -0.58 -11.58 -8.84
CA GLN A 335 -0.13 -12.89 -9.32
C GLN A 335 -0.48 -14.03 -8.34
N VAL A 336 -0.44 -13.77 -7.03
CA VAL A 336 -0.83 -14.77 -6.02
C VAL A 336 -2.34 -14.90 -5.90
N GLY A 337 -3.06 -13.79 -5.74
CA GLY A 337 -4.50 -13.79 -5.53
C GLY A 337 -5.32 -14.07 -6.78
N ASP A 338 -4.70 -13.95 -7.94
CA ASP A 338 -5.31 -14.17 -9.23
C ASP A 338 -4.40 -14.91 -10.22
N SER A 339 -3.83 -16.03 -9.78
CA SER A 339 -2.89 -16.84 -10.58
C SER A 339 -3.42 -17.32 -11.95
N LYS A 340 -4.75 -17.34 -12.13
CA LYS A 340 -5.45 -17.70 -13.38
C LYS A 340 -6.15 -16.53 -14.06
N LYS A 341 -5.72 -15.29 -13.82
CA LYS A 341 -6.32 -14.07 -14.38
C LYS A 341 -6.50 -14.13 -15.89
N GLU A 342 -5.45 -14.53 -16.62
CA GLU A 342 -5.47 -14.57 -18.09
C GLU A 342 -6.38 -15.69 -18.63
N GLU A 343 -6.39 -16.86 -18.01
CA GLU A 343 -7.34 -17.94 -18.32
C GLU A 343 -8.79 -17.46 -18.09
N ARG A 344 -9.05 -16.75 -16.98
CA ARG A 344 -10.39 -16.24 -16.66
C ARG A 344 -10.83 -15.16 -17.63
N LYS A 345 -9.98 -14.19 -17.97
CA LYS A 345 -10.31 -13.14 -18.96
C LYS A 345 -10.65 -13.75 -20.31
N THR A 346 -9.81 -14.68 -20.77
CA THR A 346 -10.01 -15.39 -22.05
C THR A 346 -11.31 -16.21 -22.04
N THR A 347 -11.53 -16.99 -20.98
CA THR A 347 -12.76 -17.79 -20.81
C THR A 347 -14.00 -16.89 -20.75
N GLY A 348 -13.93 -15.77 -20.03
CA GLY A 348 -15.01 -14.79 -19.94
C GLY A 348 -15.41 -14.23 -21.30
N ILE A 349 -14.44 -13.91 -22.17
CA ILE A 349 -14.70 -13.49 -23.55
C ILE A 349 -15.41 -14.59 -24.34
N TYR A 350 -14.94 -15.84 -24.26
CA TYR A 350 -15.61 -16.96 -24.94
C TYR A 350 -17.04 -17.19 -24.45
N VAL A 351 -17.28 -17.08 -23.14
CA VAL A 351 -18.62 -17.19 -22.55
C VAL A 351 -19.54 -16.07 -23.03
N MET A 352 -19.05 -14.82 -23.10
CA MET A 352 -19.83 -13.70 -23.63
C MET A 352 -20.20 -13.92 -25.10
N ILE A 353 -19.25 -14.37 -25.94
CA ILE A 353 -19.51 -14.69 -27.35
C ILE A 353 -20.53 -15.82 -27.48
N PHE A 354 -20.41 -16.88 -26.66
CA PHE A 354 -21.36 -17.99 -26.64
C PHE A 354 -22.79 -17.51 -26.32
N PHE A 355 -22.97 -16.67 -25.29
CA PHE A 355 -24.29 -16.13 -24.94
C PHE A 355 -24.86 -15.23 -26.03
N VAL A 356 -24.03 -14.45 -26.74
CA VAL A 356 -24.47 -13.64 -27.88
C VAL A 356 -24.98 -14.54 -29.01
N ILE A 357 -24.24 -15.57 -29.38
CA ILE A 357 -24.61 -16.53 -30.43
C ILE A 357 -25.91 -17.28 -30.06
N LEU A 358 -25.99 -17.80 -28.83
CA LEU A 358 -27.17 -18.49 -28.33
C LEU A 358 -28.40 -17.59 -28.32
N SER A 359 -28.23 -16.30 -27.98
CA SER A 359 -29.31 -15.31 -28.02
C SER A 359 -29.82 -15.10 -29.45
N ILE A 360 -28.93 -15.05 -30.45
CA ILE A 360 -29.31 -14.97 -31.87
C ILE A 360 -30.12 -16.20 -32.28
N PHE A 361 -29.66 -17.40 -31.93
CA PHE A 361 -30.39 -18.64 -32.22
C PHE A 361 -31.75 -18.69 -31.51
N ALA A 362 -31.84 -18.27 -30.25
CA ALA A 362 -33.09 -18.22 -29.51
C ALA A 362 -34.10 -17.25 -30.15
N ILE A 363 -33.64 -16.07 -30.61
CA ILE A 363 -34.47 -15.11 -31.34
C ILE A 363 -34.91 -15.69 -32.69
N GLY A 364 -34.01 -16.33 -33.43
CA GLY A 364 -34.32 -17.00 -34.70
C GLY A 364 -35.32 -18.14 -34.54
N TRP A 365 -35.13 -18.99 -33.53
CA TRP A 365 -36.05 -20.08 -33.18
C TRP A 365 -37.43 -19.55 -32.80
N LYS A 366 -37.48 -18.50 -31.96
CA LYS A 366 -38.73 -17.82 -31.61
C LYS A 366 -39.45 -17.34 -32.87
N ARG A 367 -38.77 -16.65 -33.78
CA ARG A 367 -39.37 -16.18 -35.04
C ARG A 367 -39.92 -17.34 -35.89
N SER A 368 -39.15 -18.42 -36.03
CA SER A 368 -39.56 -19.61 -36.80
C SER A 368 -40.81 -20.28 -36.23
N VAL A 369 -40.86 -20.51 -34.91
CA VAL A 369 -42.03 -21.12 -34.26
C VAL A 369 -43.26 -20.21 -34.36
N TRP A 370 -43.09 -18.91 -34.14
CA TRP A 370 -44.20 -17.95 -34.23
C TRP A 370 -44.76 -17.81 -35.64
N SER A 371 -43.92 -17.91 -36.69
CA SER A 371 -44.38 -17.91 -38.10
C SER A 371 -45.19 -19.14 -38.52
N LYS A 372 -45.28 -20.17 -37.67
CA LYS A 372 -46.08 -21.38 -37.91
C LYS A 372 -47.38 -21.41 -37.09
N LEU A 373 -47.51 -20.54 -36.10
CA LEU A 373 -48.67 -20.45 -35.20
C LEU A 373 -49.62 -19.29 -35.58
N HIS A 374 -49.12 -18.34 -36.37
CA HIS A 374 -49.82 -17.24 -37.03
C HIS A 374 -49.30 -17.15 -38.46
#